data_AF-A0A959H6A1-F1
#
_entry.id   AF-A0A959H6A1-F1
#
_cell.length_a   1.000
_cell.length_b   1.000
_cell.length_c   1.000
_cell.angle_alpha   90.00
_cell.angle_beta   90.00
_cell.angle_gamma   90.00
#
_symmetry.space_group_name_H-M   'P 1'
#
loop_
_entity.id
_entity.type
_entity.pdbx_description
1 polymer ?
#
loop_
_entity_poly.entity_id
_entity_poly.type
_entity_poly.pdbx_seq_one_letter_code
_entity_poly.pdbx_strand_id
1 'polypeptide(L)'
;MQQRAKIIWMAWAVVVLFGFPGMLAGQGSGLPLGNPAYHILDRLEIKTGRPTPFHSSLKYYLRSDVAAYALGVDTARIPLTIRDRRDLYYIFRDNNEWLVTSRFPTRIAGPRESIYSDTLVTQVEASMENPRYTMREKPYLGFLYPTPANMVEVNQKFFHIRANPLLDFK
;
A
#
# COMPACT_ATOMS: atom_id res chain seq x y z
N MET A 1 35.15 4.63 -41.94
CA MET A 1 35.05 5.11 -40.53
C MET A 1 33.61 5.36 -40.08
N GLN A 2 32.75 6.03 -40.86
CA GLN A 2 31.35 6.36 -40.47
C GLN A 2 30.47 5.16 -40.07
N GLN A 3 30.65 3.99 -40.69
CA GLN A 3 29.81 2.82 -40.45
C GLN A 3 30.05 2.18 -39.08
N ARG A 4 31.29 2.23 -38.57
CA ARG A 4 31.64 1.74 -37.23
C ARG A 4 31.07 2.65 -36.14
N ALA A 5 31.05 3.96 -36.35
CA ALA A 5 30.45 4.91 -35.43
C ALA A 5 28.94 4.67 -35.29
N LYS A 6 28.21 4.42 -36.39
CA LYS A 6 26.77 4.10 -36.35
C LYS A 6 26.46 2.83 -35.58
N ILE A 7 27.28 1.77 -35.73
CA ILE A 7 27.11 0.50 -35.01
C ILE A 7 27.33 0.68 -33.50
N ILE A 8 28.35 1.46 -33.12
CA ILE A 8 28.63 1.77 -31.71
C ILE A 8 27.48 2.58 -31.09
N TRP A 9 26.97 3.59 -31.80
CA TRP A 9 25.80 4.37 -31.35
C TRP A 9 24.54 3.52 -31.21
N MET A 10 24.29 2.59 -32.14
CA MET A 10 23.17 1.62 -32.04
C MET A 10 23.33 0.68 -30.85
N ALA A 11 24.53 0.17 -30.60
CA ALA A 11 24.79 -0.72 -29.46
C ALA A 11 24.53 -0.01 -28.12
N TRP A 12 24.97 1.25 -27.99
CA TRP A 12 24.68 2.06 -26.80
C TRP A 12 23.19 2.36 -26.64
N ALA A 13 22.48 2.66 -27.73
CA ALA A 13 21.04 2.89 -27.69
C ALA A 13 20.26 1.64 -27.23
N VAL A 14 20.65 0.45 -27.69
CA VAL A 14 20.06 -0.83 -27.26
C VAL A 14 20.35 -1.11 -25.78
N VAL A 15 21.58 -0.87 -25.31
CA VAL A 15 21.93 -1.05 -23.89
C VAL A 15 21.11 -0.11 -22.99
N VAL A 16 20.91 1.15 -23.37
CA VAL A 16 20.09 2.09 -22.61
C VAL A 16 18.62 1.71 -22.64
N LEU A 17 18.08 1.32 -23.80
CA LEU A 17 16.66 0.99 -23.95
C LEU A 17 16.27 -0.29 -23.20
N PHE A 18 17.14 -1.30 -23.16
CA PHE A 18 16.86 -2.60 -22.55
C PHE A 18 17.47 -2.81 -21.16
N GLY A 19 18.48 -2.03 -20.77
CA GLY A 19 19.09 -2.11 -19.43
C GLY A 19 18.36 -1.30 -18.36
N PHE A 20 17.70 -0.21 -18.75
CA PHE A 20 17.06 0.72 -17.81
C PHE A 20 15.73 0.25 -17.16
N PRO A 21 14.86 -0.57 -17.82
CA PRO A 21 13.59 -0.98 -17.22
C PRO A 21 13.73 -1.84 -15.95
N GLY A 22 14.85 -2.53 -15.77
CA GLY A 22 15.11 -3.38 -14.60
C GLY A 22 15.33 -2.60 -13.29
N MET A 23 15.46 -1.27 -13.35
CA MET A 23 15.63 -0.39 -12.19
C MET A 23 14.40 0.45 -11.88
N LEU A 24 13.30 0.26 -12.63
CA LEU A 24 12.03 0.93 -12.35
C LEU A 24 11.37 0.24 -11.16
N ALA A 25 11.64 0.75 -9.97
CA ALA A 25 10.94 0.36 -8.76
C ALA A 25 9.48 0.80 -8.85
N GLY A 26 8.56 -0.13 -8.55
CA GLY A 26 7.18 0.22 -8.30
C GLY A 26 7.10 1.05 -7.02
N GLN A 27 6.62 2.30 -7.13
CA GLN A 27 6.24 3.08 -5.96
C GLN A 27 5.05 2.39 -5.27
N GLY A 28 5.00 2.46 -3.94
CA GLY A 28 3.85 1.97 -3.19
C GLY A 28 2.55 2.63 -3.68
N SER A 29 1.43 1.95 -3.50
CA SER A 29 0.13 2.51 -3.91
C SER A 29 -0.16 3.76 -3.10
N GLY A 30 -0.27 4.90 -3.77
CA GLY A 30 -0.83 6.12 -3.19
C GLY A 30 -2.34 5.99 -2.97
N LEU A 31 -2.88 6.85 -2.10
CA LEU A 31 -4.32 7.09 -2.05
C LEU A 31 -4.78 7.78 -3.35
N PRO A 32 -5.97 7.44 -3.87
CA PRO A 32 -6.53 8.13 -5.02
C PRO A 32 -6.99 9.53 -4.62
N LEU A 33 -6.74 10.51 -5.50
CA LEU A 33 -7.15 11.90 -5.27
C LEU A 33 -8.67 11.97 -5.03
N GLY A 34 -9.08 12.71 -3.99
CA GLY A 34 -10.50 12.82 -3.59
C GLY A 34 -10.97 11.75 -2.59
N ASN A 35 -10.11 10.81 -2.19
CA ASN A 35 -10.45 9.88 -1.11
C ASN A 35 -10.72 10.65 0.21
N PRO A 36 -11.83 10.40 0.92
CA PRO A 36 -12.11 11.06 2.20
C PRO A 36 -11.04 10.81 3.27
N ALA A 37 -10.19 9.78 3.11
CA ALA A 37 -9.05 9.52 3.97
C ALA A 37 -8.11 10.72 4.14
N TYR A 38 -7.93 11.57 3.12
CA TYR A 38 -7.11 12.79 3.25
C TYR A 38 -7.59 13.68 4.39
N HIS A 39 -8.87 14.04 4.37
CA HIS A 39 -9.46 14.91 5.38
C HIS A 39 -9.53 14.25 6.76
N ILE A 40 -9.73 12.93 6.80
CA ILE A 40 -9.72 12.17 8.04
C ILE A 40 -8.34 12.26 8.70
N LEU A 41 -7.28 12.03 7.92
CA LEU A 41 -5.90 12.03 8.43
C LEU A 41 -5.48 13.42 8.90
N ASP A 42 -5.76 14.47 8.12
CA ASP A 42 -5.47 15.86 8.52
C ASP A 42 -6.18 16.21 9.83
N ARG A 43 -7.44 15.77 10.01
CA ARG A 43 -8.19 15.97 11.24
C ARG A 43 -7.60 15.19 12.42
N LEU A 44 -7.19 13.94 12.21
CA LEU A 44 -6.55 13.12 13.24
C LEU A 44 -5.18 13.68 13.64
N GLU A 45 -4.43 14.24 12.70
CA GLU A 45 -3.17 14.95 12.94
C GLU A 45 -3.38 16.14 13.86
N ILE A 46 -4.29 17.05 13.50
CA ILE A 46 -4.60 18.24 14.31
C ILE A 46 -5.08 17.83 15.70
N LYS A 47 -5.90 16.78 15.80
CA LYS A 47 -6.49 16.38 17.07
C LYS A 47 -5.51 15.65 18.00
N THR A 48 -4.66 14.80 17.45
CA THR A 48 -3.75 13.96 18.24
C THR A 48 -2.39 14.63 18.46
N GLY A 49 -2.04 15.62 17.64
CA GLY A 49 -0.73 16.28 17.64
C GLY A 49 0.41 15.32 17.30
N ARG A 50 0.14 14.12 16.78
CA ARG A 50 1.18 13.16 16.42
C ARG A 50 1.81 13.51 15.08
N PRO A 51 3.14 13.44 14.95
CA PRO A 51 3.82 13.68 13.70
C PRO A 51 3.35 12.66 12.66
N THR A 52 3.00 13.15 11.49
CA THR A 52 2.64 12.35 10.32
C THR A 52 3.89 12.04 9.49
N PRO A 53 3.97 10.86 8.85
CA PRO A 53 5.05 10.52 7.91
C PRO A 53 4.87 11.20 6.53
N PHE A 54 3.77 11.92 6.32
CA PHE A 54 3.40 12.56 5.06
C PHE A 54 3.15 14.06 5.25
N HIS A 55 3.20 14.83 4.17
CA HIS A 55 2.92 16.27 4.21
C HIS A 55 1.54 16.58 3.63
N SER A 56 0.70 17.26 4.41
CA SER A 56 -0.68 17.53 4.03
C SER A 56 -0.86 18.42 2.81
N SER A 57 0.13 19.26 2.52
CA SER A 57 0.17 20.09 1.31
C SER A 57 0.34 19.28 0.01
N LEU A 58 1.04 18.14 0.06
CA LEU A 58 1.39 17.36 -1.13
C LEU A 58 0.29 16.39 -1.56
N LYS A 59 -0.61 16.00 -0.64
CA LYS A 59 -1.72 15.04 -0.88
C LYS A 59 -1.31 13.73 -1.57
N TYR A 60 -0.05 13.36 -1.56
CA TYR A 60 0.43 12.08 -2.10
C TYR A 60 0.77 11.15 -0.93
N TYR A 61 -0.27 10.60 -0.30
CA TYR A 61 -0.09 9.74 0.86
C TYR A 61 0.02 8.28 0.40
N LEU A 62 1.10 7.61 0.79
CA LEU A 62 1.25 6.17 0.57
C LEU A 62 0.32 5.41 1.51
N ARG A 63 -0.35 4.36 1.00
CA ARG A 63 -1.27 3.53 1.79
C ARG A 63 -0.60 2.86 2.98
N SER A 64 0.67 2.49 2.85
CA SER A 64 1.52 2.00 3.96
C SER A 64 1.61 3.01 5.10
N ASP A 65 1.89 4.27 4.76
CA ASP A 65 2.17 5.34 5.70
C ASP A 65 0.89 5.79 6.42
N VAL A 66 -0.22 5.79 5.68
CA VAL A 66 -1.57 6.02 6.18
C VAL A 66 -1.97 4.96 7.22
N ALA A 67 -1.77 3.68 6.90
CA ALA A 67 -2.08 2.59 7.82
C ALA A 67 -1.18 2.62 9.06
N ALA A 68 0.13 2.86 8.87
CA ALA A 68 1.08 2.97 9.97
C ALA A 68 0.73 4.13 10.93
N TYR A 69 0.36 5.28 10.37
CA TYR A 69 -0.09 6.43 11.15
C TYR A 69 -1.36 6.11 11.94
N ALA A 70 -2.37 5.52 11.29
CA ALA A 70 -3.63 5.14 11.94
C ALA A 70 -3.44 4.12 13.08
N LEU A 71 -2.57 3.11 12.89
CA LEU A 71 -2.19 2.16 13.94
C LEU A 71 -1.48 2.85 15.11
N GLY A 72 -0.61 3.81 14.80
CA GLY A 72 0.08 4.63 15.78
C GLY A 72 -0.89 5.46 16.62
N VAL A 73 -1.92 6.04 16.00
CA VAL A 73 -2.99 6.79 16.70
C VAL A 73 -3.84 5.87 17.58
N ASP A 74 -4.24 4.70 17.07
CA ASP A 74 -5.08 3.74 17.80
C ASP A 74 -4.35 3.17 19.04
N THR A 75 -3.04 2.93 18.92
CA THR A 75 -2.21 2.38 20.01
C THR A 75 -1.76 3.44 21.01
N ALA A 76 -1.83 4.73 20.66
CA ALA A 76 -1.38 5.85 21.50
C ALA A 76 -2.17 6.05 22.80
N ARG A 77 -3.27 5.32 23.00
CA ARG A 77 -4.18 5.45 24.16
C ARG A 77 -4.67 6.91 24.39
N ILE A 78 -4.81 7.67 23.31
CA ILE A 78 -5.37 9.02 23.33
C ILE A 78 -6.90 8.92 23.45
N PRO A 79 -7.59 9.85 24.14
CA PRO A 79 -9.04 9.88 24.16
C PRO A 79 -9.62 10.14 22.76
N LEU A 80 -10.04 9.06 22.10
CA LEU A 80 -10.70 9.08 20.80
C LEU A 80 -12.22 9.06 20.97
N THR A 81 -12.91 9.94 20.24
CA THR A 81 -14.37 9.96 20.17
C THR A 81 -14.87 8.80 19.31
N ILE A 82 -16.17 8.50 19.40
CA ILE A 82 -16.82 7.48 18.59
C ILE A 82 -16.62 7.76 17.08
N ARG A 83 -16.66 9.04 16.68
CA ARG A 83 -16.39 9.45 15.29
C ARG A 83 -14.97 9.12 14.87
N ASP A 84 -13.97 9.43 15.70
CA ASP A 84 -12.57 9.13 15.38
C ASP A 84 -12.32 7.63 15.24
N ARG A 85 -13.00 6.81 16.05
CA ARG A 85 -12.91 5.34 15.93
C ARG A 85 -13.52 4.84 14.62
N ARG A 86 -14.62 5.44 14.15
CA ARG A 86 -15.20 5.12 12.83
C ARG A 86 -14.31 5.56 11.69
N ASP A 87 -13.68 6.72 11.84
CA ASP A 87 -12.72 7.28 10.90
C ASP A 87 -11.48 6.36 10.77
N LEU A 88 -10.92 5.90 11.89
CA LEU A 88 -9.84 4.90 11.91
C LEU A 88 -10.29 3.57 11.29
N TYR A 89 -11.49 3.11 11.63
CA TYR A 89 -12.05 1.89 11.06
C TYR A 89 -12.19 1.98 9.53
N TYR A 90 -12.59 3.14 9.00
CA TYR A 90 -12.61 3.39 7.57
C TYR A 90 -11.20 3.25 6.96
N ILE A 91 -10.19 3.87 7.57
CA ILE A 91 -8.79 3.77 7.10
C ILE A 91 -8.29 2.32 7.11
N PHE A 92 -8.55 1.57 8.18
CA PHE A 92 -8.12 0.17 8.27
C PHE A 92 -8.76 -0.69 7.21
N ARG A 93 -10.08 -0.51 6.99
CA ARG A 93 -10.82 -1.24 5.97
C ARG A 93 -10.35 -0.92 4.55
N ASP A 94 -9.97 0.32 4.31
CA ASP A 94 -9.45 0.78 3.02
C ASP A 94 -7.98 0.36 2.81
N ASN A 95 -7.25 -0.04 3.85
CA ASN A 95 -5.82 -0.37 3.79
C ASN A 95 -5.52 -1.71 4.49
N ASN A 96 -6.41 -2.69 4.32
CA ASN A 96 -6.36 -4.00 4.96
C ASN A 96 -4.99 -4.70 4.83
N GLU A 97 -4.29 -4.50 3.73
CA GLU A 97 -3.01 -5.14 3.44
C GLU A 97 -1.79 -4.51 4.15
N TRP A 98 -1.97 -3.35 4.76
CA TRP A 98 -0.92 -2.57 5.44
C TRP A 98 -1.10 -2.57 6.96
N LEU A 99 -1.98 -3.42 7.50
CA LEU A 99 -2.27 -3.49 8.94
C LEU A 99 -1.11 -4.07 9.76
N VAL A 100 -0.26 -4.87 9.13
CA VAL A 100 1.01 -5.31 9.69
C VAL A 100 2.09 -5.03 8.66
N THR A 101 3.07 -4.20 9.01
CA THR A 101 4.21 -3.89 8.15
C THR A 101 5.52 -4.16 8.87
N SER A 102 6.54 -4.61 8.14
CA SER A 102 7.91 -4.64 8.67
C SER A 102 8.40 -3.22 8.93
N ARG A 103 9.18 -3.04 10.01
CA ARG A 103 9.79 -1.74 10.38
C ARG A 103 10.84 -1.27 9.38
N PHE A 104 11.42 -2.21 8.62
CA PHE A 104 12.38 -1.93 7.57
C PHE A 104 11.81 -2.40 6.23
N PRO A 105 11.96 -1.63 5.14
CA PRO A 105 11.60 -2.09 3.81
C PRO A 105 12.40 -3.37 3.54
N THR A 106 11.72 -4.51 3.49
CA THR A 106 12.32 -5.83 3.31
C THR A 106 12.72 -5.98 1.85
N ARG A 107 13.85 -5.34 1.52
CA ARG A 107 14.58 -5.33 0.25
C ARG A 107 13.86 -4.65 -0.92
N ILE A 108 14.70 -4.15 -1.82
CA ILE A 108 14.30 -3.52 -3.08
C ILE A 108 13.95 -4.60 -4.13
N ALA A 109 14.53 -5.81 -4.02
CA ALA A 109 14.18 -7.03 -4.75
C ALA A 109 14.64 -8.30 -3.99
N GLY A 110 13.83 -9.37 -3.99
CA GLY A 110 14.16 -10.66 -3.37
C GLY A 110 12.92 -11.51 -3.03
N PRO A 111 13.09 -12.82 -2.74
CA PRO A 111 11.99 -13.64 -2.21
C PRO A 111 11.49 -13.06 -0.87
N ARG A 112 10.20 -13.26 -0.60
CA ARG A 112 9.48 -12.66 0.54
C ARG A 112 10.25 -12.91 1.84
N GLU A 113 10.66 -11.84 2.50
CA GLU A 113 11.19 -11.91 3.85
C GLU A 113 10.00 -11.84 4.81
N SER A 114 10.01 -12.71 5.79
CA SER A 114 8.98 -12.72 6.82
C SER A 114 9.01 -11.45 7.64
N ILE A 115 7.86 -11.06 8.17
CA ILE A 115 7.78 -9.89 9.06
C ILE A 115 8.57 -10.13 10.35
N TYR A 116 8.60 -11.39 10.80
CA TYR A 116 9.38 -11.82 11.95
C TYR A 116 10.46 -12.79 11.49
N SER A 117 11.71 -12.54 11.93
CA SER A 117 12.88 -13.37 11.62
C SER A 117 12.67 -14.87 11.86
N ASP A 118 11.75 -15.24 12.76
CA ASP A 118 11.49 -16.61 13.17
C ASP A 118 10.32 -17.29 12.43
N THR A 119 9.50 -16.52 11.70
CA THR A 119 8.35 -17.05 10.95
C THR A 119 8.60 -16.93 9.46
N LEU A 120 7.80 -17.57 8.59
CA LEU A 120 7.82 -17.35 7.13
C LEU A 120 6.60 -16.55 6.66
N VAL A 121 5.93 -15.85 7.58
CA VAL A 121 4.67 -15.17 7.35
C VAL A 121 4.90 -13.87 6.60
N THR A 122 4.23 -13.73 5.47
CA THR A 122 4.31 -12.55 4.61
C THR A 122 3.49 -11.40 5.18
N GLN A 123 3.76 -10.17 4.74
CA GLN A 123 3.00 -8.97 5.13
C GLN A 123 1.48 -9.16 5.06
N VAL A 124 1.02 -9.78 3.99
CA VAL A 124 -0.40 -10.01 3.72
C VAL A 124 -0.97 -11.02 4.68
N GLU A 125 -0.29 -12.14 4.91
CA GLU A 125 -0.75 -13.18 5.81
C GLU A 125 -0.83 -12.67 7.26
N ALA A 126 0.18 -11.94 7.73
CA ALA A 126 0.12 -11.34 9.06
C ALA A 126 -0.95 -10.24 9.17
N SER A 127 -1.21 -9.51 8.07
CA SER A 127 -2.31 -8.56 8.04
C SER A 127 -3.66 -9.27 8.12
N MET A 128 -3.82 -10.44 7.52
CA MET A 128 -5.04 -11.27 7.63
C MET A 128 -5.26 -11.79 9.05
N GLU A 129 -4.20 -12.02 9.82
CA GLU A 129 -4.26 -12.39 11.24
C GLU A 129 -4.60 -11.21 12.16
N ASN A 130 -4.53 -9.96 11.67
CA ASN A 130 -4.81 -8.78 12.49
C ASN A 130 -6.32 -8.66 12.78
N PRO A 131 -6.74 -8.40 14.04
CA PRO A 131 -8.16 -8.22 14.39
C PRO A 131 -8.88 -7.09 13.63
N ARG A 132 -8.13 -6.14 13.06
CA ARG A 132 -8.67 -5.01 12.29
C ARG A 132 -8.93 -5.37 10.82
N TYR A 133 -8.44 -6.53 10.37
CA TYR A 133 -8.62 -6.99 9.01
C TYR A 133 -10.07 -7.35 8.75
N THR A 134 -10.65 -6.79 7.69
CA THR A 134 -12.09 -6.96 7.39
C THR A 134 -12.28 -7.66 6.05
N MET A 135 -12.87 -8.85 6.06
CA MET A 135 -13.39 -9.52 4.86
C MET A 135 -14.88 -9.24 4.67
N ARG A 136 -15.37 -9.28 3.42
CA ARG A 136 -16.81 -9.32 3.15
C ARG A 136 -17.33 -10.74 3.29
N GLU A 137 -18.45 -10.91 4.00
CA GLU A 137 -19.14 -12.21 4.11
C GLU A 137 -19.72 -12.69 2.76
N LYS A 138 -20.11 -11.74 1.90
CA LYS A 138 -20.73 -12.00 0.60
C LYS A 138 -20.06 -11.16 -0.50
N PRO A 139 -18.98 -11.66 -1.11
CA PRO A 139 -18.39 -11.06 -2.31
C PRO A 139 -19.41 -11.10 -3.47
N TYR A 140 -19.37 -10.12 -4.36
CA TYR A 140 -20.19 -10.16 -5.57
C TYR A 140 -19.67 -11.24 -6.51
N LEU A 141 -20.58 -12.04 -7.08
CA LEU A 141 -20.23 -13.17 -7.96
C LEU A 141 -19.22 -14.17 -7.35
N GLY A 142 -19.02 -14.16 -6.03
CA GLY A 142 -18.09 -15.04 -5.32
C GLY A 142 -16.61 -14.65 -5.37
N PHE A 143 -16.21 -13.71 -6.24
CA PHE A 143 -14.79 -13.31 -6.39
C PHE A 143 -14.58 -11.79 -6.53
N LEU A 144 -15.64 -11.00 -6.75
CA LEU A 144 -15.55 -9.54 -6.83
C LEU A 144 -15.76 -8.91 -5.45
N TYR A 145 -14.89 -7.97 -5.10
CA TYR A 145 -14.86 -7.30 -3.82
C TYR A 145 -14.81 -8.24 -2.60
N PRO A 146 -13.86 -9.20 -2.55
CA PRO A 146 -13.68 -10.06 -1.38
C PRO A 146 -13.29 -9.25 -0.14
N THR A 147 -12.48 -8.20 -0.33
CA THR A 147 -12.27 -7.14 0.65
C THR A 147 -12.96 -5.86 0.19
N PRO A 148 -13.32 -4.93 1.10
CA PRO A 148 -14.03 -3.72 0.72
C PRO A 148 -13.25 -2.81 -0.24
N ALA A 149 -11.91 -2.86 -0.20
CA ALA A 149 -11.03 -1.99 -0.96
C ALA A 149 -10.56 -2.59 -2.31
N ASN A 150 -10.54 -3.91 -2.47
CA ASN A 150 -9.98 -4.55 -3.66
C ASN A 150 -11.08 -5.21 -4.48
N MET A 151 -11.16 -4.90 -5.79
CA MET A 151 -12.14 -5.53 -6.68
C MET A 151 -11.83 -7.01 -6.89
N VAL A 152 -10.56 -7.37 -7.11
CA VAL A 152 -10.12 -8.77 -7.22
C VAL A 152 -8.92 -8.96 -6.31
N GLU A 153 -8.93 -10.03 -5.53
CA GLU A 153 -7.85 -10.42 -4.65
C GLU A 153 -7.65 -11.93 -4.72
N VAL A 154 -6.44 -12.33 -5.11
CA VAL A 154 -5.99 -13.72 -5.08
C VAL A 154 -4.84 -13.78 -4.10
N ASN A 155 -5.01 -14.49 -2.98
CA ASN A 155 -3.98 -14.67 -1.96
C ASN A 155 -3.63 -16.15 -1.84
N GLN A 156 -2.56 -16.57 -2.53
CA GLN A 156 -1.92 -17.87 -2.32
C GLN A 156 -0.55 -17.65 -1.66
N LYS A 157 -0.07 -18.68 -0.95
CA LYS A 157 1.20 -18.67 -0.19
C LYS A 157 2.37 -18.04 -0.95
N PHE A 158 2.48 -18.34 -2.25
CA PHE A 158 3.57 -17.85 -3.11
C PHE A 158 3.12 -16.85 -4.18
N PHE A 159 1.83 -16.54 -4.27
CA PHE A 159 1.29 -15.71 -5.33
C PHE A 159 0.16 -14.83 -4.80
N HIS A 160 0.34 -13.53 -4.90
CA HIS A 160 -0.69 -12.57 -4.52
C HIS A 160 -0.91 -11.58 -5.65
N ILE A 161 -2.16 -11.40 -6.04
CA ILE A 161 -2.57 -10.36 -6.98
C ILE A 161 -3.73 -9.61 -6.36
N ARG A 162 -3.66 -8.28 -6.45
CA ARG A 162 -4.77 -7.39 -6.14
C ARG A 162 -4.96 -6.43 -7.30
N ALA A 163 -6.20 -6.29 -7.72
CA ALA A 163 -6.59 -5.29 -8.70
C ALA A 163 -7.72 -4.47 -8.10
N ASN A 164 -7.51 -3.16 -8.03
CA ASN A 164 -8.54 -2.19 -7.71
C ASN A 164 -8.59 -1.18 -8.87
N PRO A 165 -9.35 -1.47 -9.94
CA PRO A 165 -9.43 -0.55 -11.04
C PRO A 165 -10.13 0.73 -10.56
N LEU A 166 -9.57 1.87 -10.94
CA LEU A 166 -10.19 3.18 -10.76
C LEU A 166 -11.36 3.31 -11.74
N LEU A 167 -12.44 2.56 -11.51
CA LEU A 167 -13.67 2.67 -12.29
C LEU A 167 -14.51 3.81 -11.71
N ASP A 168 -14.32 5.01 -12.23
CA ASP A 168 -15.23 6.14 -12.06
C ASP A 168 -16.33 6.03 -13.12
N PHE A 169 -17.46 5.42 -12.76
CA PHE A 169 -18.65 5.41 -13.61
C PHE A 169 -19.35 6.76 -13.43
N LYS A 170 -19.00 7.74 -14.27
CA LYS A 170 -19.78 8.97 -14.44
C LYS A 170 -21.03 8.73 -15.27
#